data_AF-A0A1D2R050-F1
#
_entry.id   AF-A0A1D2R050-F1
#
_cell.length_a   1.000
_cell.length_b   1.000
_cell.length_c   1.000
_cell.angle_alpha   90.00
_cell.angle_beta   90.00
_cell.angle_gamma   90.00
#
_symmetry.space_group_name_H-M   'P 1'
#
loop_
_entity.id
_entity.type
_entity.pdbx_description
1 polymer ?
#
loop_
_entity_poly.entity_id
_entity_poly.type
_entity_poly.pdbx_seq_one_letter_code
_entity_poly.pdbx_strand_id
1 'polypeptide(L)' 'MRLVADTTELFSFFNERSTAREISLIPELELHSPSFFLDEIKEHKSRIIKCFSLSETQFLL' A
#
# COMPACT_ATOMS: atom_id res chain seq x y z
N MET A 1 -11.63 -13.67 -4.19
CA MET A 1 -10.35 -14.32 -4.53
C MET A 1 -9.26 -13.68 -3.67
N ARG A 2 -8.23 -14.42 -3.25
CA ARG A 2 -7.15 -13.86 -2.40
C ARG A 2 -5.93 -13.55 -3.25
N LEU A 3 -5.43 -12.33 -3.13
CA LEU A 3 -4.22 -11.86 -3.79
C LEU A 3 -3.15 -11.61 -2.73
N VAL A 4 -1.96 -12.15 -2.92
CA VAL A 4 -0.82 -11.87 -2.06
C VAL A 4 -0.02 -10.76 -2.71
N ALA A 5 0.00 -9.58 -2.08
CA ALA A 5 0.80 -8.45 -2.52
C ALA A 5 2.24 -8.63 -2.04
N ASP A 6 3.20 -8.41 -2.93
CA ASP A 6 4.59 -8.25 -2.56
C ASP A 6 4.85 -6.82 -2.05
N THR A 7 6.09 -6.54 -1.66
CA THR A 7 6.48 -5.22 -1.18
C THR A 7 6.31 -4.13 -2.24
N THR A 8 6.66 -4.42 -3.48
CA THR A 8 6.55 -3.45 -4.59
C THR A 8 5.10 -3.02 -4.77
N GLU A 9 4.18 -3.98 -4.68
CA GLU A 9 2.77 -3.77 -4.96
C GLU A 9 2.11 -3.01 -3.80
N LEU A 10 2.53 -3.32 -2.56
CA LEU A 10 2.19 -2.54 -1.38
C LEU A 10 2.71 -1.09 -1.46
N PHE A 11 3.93 -0.87 -1.94
CA PHE A 11 4.42 0.51 -2.13
C PHE A 11 3.66 1.22 -3.25
N SER A 12 3.28 0.49 -4.29
CA SER A 12 2.51 1.05 -5.40
C SER A 12 1.12 1.52 -4.95
N PHE A 13 0.49 0.87 -3.95
CA PHE A 13 -0.80 1.27 -3.38
C PHE A 13 -0.85 2.76 -2.97
N PHE A 14 0.25 3.30 -2.47
CA PHE A 14 0.36 4.71 -2.07
C PHE A 14 0.29 5.69 -3.25
N ASN A 15 0.51 5.21 -4.48
CA ASN A 15 0.20 5.96 -5.69
C ASN A 15 -1.29 5.84 -6.02
N GLU A 16 -1.97 6.99 -6.08
CA GLU A 16 -3.39 7.12 -6.38
C GLU A 16 -3.81 6.46 -7.70
N ARG A 17 -2.88 6.36 -8.68
CA ARG A 17 -3.13 5.81 -10.02
C ARG A 17 -2.61 4.38 -10.18
N SER A 18 -2.23 3.72 -9.09
CA SER A 18 -1.71 2.36 -9.17
C SER A 18 -2.83 1.35 -9.37
N THR A 19 -2.54 0.33 -10.17
CA THR A 19 -3.41 -0.84 -10.32
C THR A 19 -3.64 -1.53 -8.98
N ALA A 20 -2.66 -1.54 -8.07
CA ALA A 20 -2.83 -2.10 -6.72
C ALA A 20 -3.93 -1.38 -5.93
N ARG A 21 -4.00 -0.05 -6.03
CA ARG A 21 -5.06 0.74 -5.41
C ARG A 21 -6.41 0.48 -6.08
N GLU A 22 -6.47 0.42 -7.40
CA GLU A 22 -7.71 0.06 -8.12
C GLU A 22 -8.23 -1.32 -7.72
N ILE A 23 -7.34 -2.32 -7.63
CA ILE A 23 -7.66 -3.67 -7.20
C ILE A 23 -8.18 -3.70 -5.76
N SER A 24 -7.61 -2.89 -4.86
CA SER A 24 -8.05 -2.80 -3.47
C SER A 24 -9.50 -2.31 -3.30
N LEU A 25 -10.04 -1.61 -4.30
CA LEU A 25 -11.40 -1.10 -4.29
C LEU A 25 -12.43 -2.14 -4.79
N ILE A 26 -11.98 -3.28 -5.31
CA ILE A 26 -12.85 -4.35 -5.81
C ILE A 26 -13.33 -5.18 -4.62
N PRO A 27 -14.64 -5.18 -4.27
CA PRO A 27 -15.15 -5.82 -3.06
C PRO A 27 -14.92 -7.34 -2.99
N GLU A 28 -14.81 -8.02 -4.13
CA GLU A 28 -14.60 -9.47 -4.20
C GLU A 28 -13.13 -9.89 -4.05
N LEU A 29 -12.21 -8.93 -3.95
CA LEU A 29 -10.77 -9.15 -3.84
C LEU A 29 -10.27 -8.73 -2.46
N GLU A 30 -9.55 -9.64 -1.82
CA GLU A 30 -8.81 -9.35 -0.59
C GLU A 30 -7.32 -9.35 -0.90
N LEU A 31 -6.67 -8.22 -0.61
CA LEU A 31 -5.22 -8.09 -0.63
C LEU A 31 -4.65 -8.52 0.72
N HIS A 32 -3.78 -9.50 0.68
CA HIS A 32 -3.06 -10.02 1.83
C HIS A 32 -1.57 -9.73 1.65
N SER A 33 -0.89 -9.42 2.74
CA SER A 33 0.57 -9.30 2.74
C SER A 33 1.16 -9.94 3.99
N PRO A 34 2.36 -10.52 3.90
CA PRO A 34 3.11 -10.93 5.08
C PRO A 34 3.26 -9.78 6.09
N SER A 35 3.15 -10.09 7.38
CA SER A 35 3.15 -9.07 8.43
C SER A 35 4.45 -8.27 8.51
N PHE A 36 5.59 -8.87 8.16
CA PHE A 36 6.89 -8.21 8.20
C PHE A 36 7.00 -7.03 7.21
N PHE A 37 6.20 -7.01 6.14
CA PHE A 37 6.12 -5.85 5.24
C PHE A 37 5.46 -4.63 5.89
N LEU A 38 4.58 -4.84 6.89
CA LEU A 38 4.00 -3.72 7.64
C LEU A 38 5.05 -3.01 8.49
N ASP A 39 6.04 -3.75 8.99
CA ASP A 39 7.14 -3.17 9.76
C ASP A 39 8.07 -2.36 8.86
N GLU A 40 8.35 -2.86 7.65
CA GLU A 40 9.11 -2.13 6.62
C GLU A 40 8.40 -0.84 6.16
N ILE A 41 7.08 -0.89 5.95
CA ILE A 41 6.28 0.30 5.62
C ILE A 41 6.34 1.34 6.75
N LYS A 42 6.28 0.90 8.01
CA LYS A 42 6.41 1.81 9.17
C LYS A 42 7.80 2.43 9.24
N GLU A 43 8.85 1.63 9.06
CA GLU A 43 10.24 2.09 9.06
C GLU A 43 10.48 3.15 7.97
N HIS A 44 9.87 2.97 6.80
CA HIS A 44 10.04 3.87 5.66
C HIS A 44 8.93 4.92 5.51
N LYS A 45 8.03 5.08 6.49
CA LYS A 45 6.89 6.02 6.45
C LYS A 45 7.26 7.40 5.92
N SER A 46 8.29 8.02 6.51
CA SER A 46 8.72 9.38 6.13
C SER A 46 9.15 9.49 4.66
N ARG A 47 9.81 8.45 4.15
CA ARG A 47 10.25 8.35 2.75
C ARG A 47 9.06 8.14 1.82
N ILE A 48 8.13 7.27 2.18
CA ILE A 48 6.91 7.00 1.41
C ILE A 48 6.09 8.28 1.26
N ILE A 49 5.79 8.97 2.38
CA ILE A 49 5.05 10.23 2.40
C ILE A 49 5.70 11.25 1.45
N LYS A 50 7.03 11.40 1.51
CA LYS A 50 7.78 12.32 0.66
C LYS A 50 7.75 11.92 -0.82
N CYS A 51 7.93 10.64 -1.13
CA CYS A 51 7.97 10.14 -2.52
C CYS A 51 6.61 10.23 -3.21
N PHE A 52 5.53 9.97 -2.49
CA PHE A 52 4.18 9.96 -3.04
C PHE A 52 3.40 11.26 -2.76
N SER A 53 4.05 12.28 -2.18
CA SER A 53 3.43 13.57 -1.82
C SER A 53 2.14 13.40 -0.99
N LEU A 54 2.15 12.44 -0.07
CA LEU A 54 1.01 12.15 0.80
C LEU A 54 1.02 13.09 2.01
N SER A 55 -0.16 13.32 2.58
CA SER A 55 -0.31 13.79 3.95
C SER A 55 -0.22 12.62 4.92
N GLU A 56 0.06 12.90 6.20
CA GLU A 56 0.00 11.88 7.27
C GLU A 56 -1.35 11.17 7.32
N THR A 57 -2.45 11.89 7.09
CA THR A 57 -3.80 11.31 7.07
C THR A 57 -4.00 10.37 5.90
N GLN A 58 -3.48 10.70 4.71
CA GLN A 58 -3.57 9.82 3.53
C GLN A 58 -2.71 8.56 3.65
N PHE A 59 -1.70 8.55 4.50
CA PHE A 59 -0.89 7.36 4.77
C PHE A 59 -1.58 6.40 5.76
N LEU A 60 -2.45 6.92 6.63
CA LEU A 60 -3.17 6.16 7.65
C LEU A 60 -4.53 5.59 7.17
N LEU A 61 -5.01 6.06 6.02
CA LEU A 61 -6.23 5.61 5.34
C LEU A 61 -5.95 4.40 4.45
#